data_AF-A0A0L6CDZ0-F1
#
_entry.id   AF-A0A0L6CDZ0-F1
#
_cell.length_a   1.000
_cell.length_b   1.000
_cell.length_c   1.000
_cell.angle_alpha   90.00
_cell.angle_beta   90.00
_cell.angle_gamma   90.00
#
_symmetry.space_group_name_H-M   'P 1'
#
loop_
_entity.id
_entity.type
_entity.pdbx_description
1 polymer ?
#
loop_
_entity_poly.entity_id
_entity_poly.type
_entity_poly.pdbx_seq_one_letter_code
_entity_poly.pdbx_strand_id
1 'polypeptide(L)'
;MLGDARYHAVTSRRRSLDQLTSVEQAHWRWGVLAEKAALATTLATRINRLATDSEDIKRVDPVPLDAITVVSEQLRKPTSRPQTA
;
A
#
# COMPACT_ATOMS: atom_id res chain seq x y z
N MET A 1 -13.46 32.61 -28.46
CA MET A 1 -12.30 32.34 -27.57
C MET A 1 -12.67 32.07 -26.10
N LEU A 2 -13.77 32.61 -25.54
CA LEU A 2 -14.16 32.36 -24.14
C LEU A 2 -14.68 30.92 -23.87
N GLY A 3 -15.24 30.26 -24.89
CA GLY A 3 -15.72 28.87 -24.82
C GLY A 3 -14.59 27.85 -24.62
N ASP A 4 -13.50 28.00 -25.38
CA ASP A 4 -12.31 27.14 -25.26
C ASP A 4 -11.64 27.29 -23.89
N ALA A 5 -11.51 28.51 -23.37
CA ALA A 5 -10.91 28.74 -22.06
C ALA A 5 -11.70 28.07 -20.92
N ARG A 6 -13.04 28.12 -20.95
CA ARG A 6 -13.89 27.41 -19.98
C ARG A 6 -13.80 25.89 -20.15
N TYR A 7 -13.80 25.41 -21.39
CA TYR A 7 -13.67 23.98 -21.68
C TYR A 7 -12.34 23.42 -21.17
N HIS A 8 -11.24 24.14 -21.37
CA HIS A 8 -9.92 23.80 -20.84
C HIS A 8 -9.87 23.85 -19.30
N ALA A 9 -10.52 24.82 -18.67
CA ALA A 9 -10.60 24.89 -17.21
C ALA A 9 -11.35 23.70 -16.60
N VAL A 10 -12.47 23.30 -17.21
CA VAL A 10 -13.27 22.14 -16.75
C VAL A 10 -12.53 20.83 -16.95
N THR A 11 -11.91 20.62 -18.11
CA THR A 11 -11.12 19.41 -18.40
C THR A 11 -9.87 19.31 -17.52
N SER A 12 -9.19 20.42 -17.27
CA SER A 12 -8.07 20.48 -16.31
C SER A 12 -8.52 20.11 -14.91
N ARG A 13 -9.62 20.71 -14.43
CA ARG A 13 -10.16 20.40 -13.09
C ARG A 13 -10.59 18.94 -12.95
N ARG A 14 -11.19 18.36 -13.99
CA ARG A 14 -11.55 16.94 -14.00
C ARG A 14 -10.31 16.04 -13.89
N ARG A 15 -9.26 16.29 -14.67
CA ARG A 15 -8.00 15.53 -14.55
C ARG A 15 -7.39 15.65 -13.17
N SER A 16 -7.39 16.83 -12.57
CA SER A 16 -6.85 17.01 -11.20
C SER A 16 -7.66 16.20 -10.17
N LEU A 17 -8.98 16.14 -10.29
CA LEU A 17 -9.82 15.31 -9.44
C LEU A 17 -9.55 13.82 -9.66
N ASP A 18 -9.47 13.37 -10.92
CA ASP A 18 -9.16 11.98 -11.26
C ASP A 18 -7.79 11.56 -10.70
N GLN A 19 -6.79 12.46 -10.77
CA GLN A 19 -5.47 12.24 -10.17
C GLN A 19 -5.54 12.12 -8.64
N LEU A 20 -6.25 13.02 -7.96
CA LEU A 20 -6.42 12.96 -6.50
C LEU A 20 -7.09 11.66 -6.05
N THR A 21 -8.17 11.27 -6.72
CA THR A 21 -8.89 10.03 -6.42
C THR A 21 -8.02 8.78 -6.67
N SER A 22 -7.22 8.77 -7.74
CA SER A 22 -6.31 7.64 -8.02
C SER A 22 -5.24 7.45 -6.94
N VAL A 23 -4.70 8.56 -6.41
CA VAL A 23 -3.67 8.57 -5.36
C VAL A 23 -4.26 8.06 -4.04
N GLU A 24 -5.46 8.51 -3.68
CA GLU A 24 -6.15 8.06 -2.47
C GLU A 24 -6.45 6.56 -2.50
N GLN A 25 -6.93 6.04 -3.65
CA GLN A 25 -7.19 4.61 -3.84
C GLN A 25 -5.92 3.75 -3.74
N ALA A 26 -4.80 4.23 -4.28
CA ALA A 26 -3.53 3.50 -4.19
C ALA A 26 -3.05 3.39 -2.74
N HIS A 27 -3.08 4.48 -1.97
CA HIS A 27 -2.66 4.46 -0.57
C HIS A 27 -3.53 3.55 0.30
N TRP A 28 -4.85 3.55 0.09
CA TRP A 28 -5.74 2.65 0.82
C TRP A 28 -5.40 1.18 0.54
N ARG A 29 -5.15 0.83 -0.74
CA ARG A 29 -4.77 -0.55 -1.12
C ARG A 29 -3.48 -1.01 -0.44
N TRP A 30 -2.45 -0.15 -0.38
CA TRP A 30 -1.20 -0.47 0.32
C TRP A 30 -1.36 -0.54 1.84
N GLY A 31 -2.19 0.33 2.43
CA GLY A 31 -2.54 0.25 3.84
C GLY A 31 -3.19 -1.09 4.21
N VAL A 32 -4.19 -1.52 3.44
CA VAL A 32 -4.84 -2.83 3.64
C VAL A 32 -3.87 -3.98 3.45
N LEU A 33 -2.99 -3.90 2.46
CA LEU A 33 -2.00 -4.96 2.22
C LEU A 33 -0.99 -5.06 3.37
N ALA A 34 -0.53 -3.93 3.91
CA ALA A 34 0.35 -3.90 5.09
C ALA A 34 -0.32 -4.54 6.32
N GLU A 35 -1.59 -4.21 6.58
CA GLU A 35 -2.36 -4.81 7.69
C GLU A 35 -2.51 -6.33 7.54
N LYS A 36 -2.83 -6.80 6.33
CA LYS A 36 -2.96 -8.25 6.06
C LYS A 36 -1.62 -8.97 6.17
N ALA A 37 -0.54 -8.37 5.70
CA ALA A 37 0.79 -8.94 5.79
C ALA A 37 1.25 -9.04 7.25
N ALA A 38 1.03 -8.02 8.07
CA ALA A 38 1.34 -8.04 9.51
C ALA A 38 0.58 -9.16 10.26
N LEU A 39 -0.71 -9.35 9.94
CA LEU A 39 -1.50 -10.45 10.49
C LEU A 39 -0.95 -11.82 10.05
N ALA A 40 -0.58 -11.96 8.77
CA ALA A 40 0.01 -13.19 8.25
C ALA A 40 1.36 -13.50 8.91
N THR A 41 2.20 -12.50 9.18
CA THR A 41 3.47 -12.67 9.90
C THR A 41 3.24 -13.15 11.33
N THR A 42 2.23 -12.61 12.01
CA THR A 42 1.84 -13.07 13.36
C THR A 42 1.39 -14.53 13.33
N LEU A 43 0.60 -14.92 12.32
CA LEU A 43 0.16 -16.29 12.13
C LEU A 43 1.33 -17.23 11.81
N ALA A 44 2.22 -16.85 10.90
CA ALA A 44 3.41 -17.61 10.55
C ALA A 44 4.30 -17.86 11.77
N THR A 45 4.47 -16.86 12.63
CA THR A 45 5.21 -16.99 13.90
C THR A 45 4.57 -18.04 14.82
N ARG A 46 3.24 -18.04 14.94
CA ARG A 46 2.52 -19.04 15.76
C ARG A 46 2.63 -20.45 15.17
N ILE A 47 2.51 -20.60 13.85
CA ILE A 47 2.68 -21.87 13.16
C ILE A 47 4.10 -22.39 13.36
N ASN A 48 5.11 -21.55 13.20
CA ASN A 48 6.51 -21.94 13.39
C ASN A 48 6.83 -22.35 14.83
N ARG A 49 6.18 -21.70 15.81
CA ARG A 49 6.26 -22.14 17.21
C ARG A 49 5.66 -23.53 17.38
N LEU A 50 4.47 -23.79 16.86
CA LEU A 50 3.82 -25.10 16.94
C LEU A 50 4.63 -26.19 16.19
N ALA A 51 5.23 -25.84 15.05
CA ALA A 51 6.12 -26.71 14.29
C ALA A 51 7.44 -27.03 14.99
N THR A 52 7.73 -26.40 16.14
CA THR A 52 8.88 -26.79 16.97
C THR A 52 8.56 -28.01 17.81
N ASP A 53 7.29 -28.16 18.21
CA ASP A 53 6.83 -29.22 19.11
C ASP A 53 6.08 -30.35 18.36
N SER A 54 5.89 -30.21 17.04
CA SER A 54 5.15 -31.17 16.20
C SER A 54 5.81 -31.34 14.84
N GLU A 55 6.25 -32.57 14.54
CA GLU A 55 6.92 -32.92 13.27
C GLU A 55 5.97 -32.90 12.06
N ASP A 56 4.66 -33.01 12.29
CA ASP A 56 3.65 -33.01 11.23
C ASP A 56 3.36 -31.60 10.68
N ILE A 57 3.78 -30.55 11.38
CA ILE A 57 3.54 -29.17 10.99
C ILE A 57 4.75 -28.63 10.23
N LYS A 58 4.54 -28.34 8.94
CA LYS A 58 5.57 -27.67 8.13
C LYS A 58 5.75 -26.22 8.57
N ARG A 59 7.01 -25.82 8.72
CA ARG A 59 7.38 -24.42 8.96
C ARG A 59 7.01 -23.54 7.77
N VAL A 60 6.61 -22.31 8.08
CA VAL A 60 6.30 -21.26 7.12
C VAL A 60 7.48 -20.29 7.06
N ASP A 61 7.95 -19.98 5.87
CA ASP A 61 8.95 -18.92 5.66
C ASP A 61 8.29 -17.54 5.83
N PRO A 62 8.69 -16.73 6.83
CA PRO A 62 8.12 -15.40 7.03
C PRO A 62 8.76 -14.31 6.14
N VAL A 63 9.88 -14.58 5.46
CA VAL A 63 10.65 -13.57 4.71
C VAL A 63 9.81 -12.82 3.66
N PRO A 64 8.97 -13.49 2.84
CA PRO A 64 8.14 -12.79 1.86
C PRO A 64 7.09 -11.88 2.52
N LEU A 65 6.54 -12.27 3.68
CA LEU A 65 5.52 -11.49 4.39
C LEU A 65 6.11 -10.22 4.99
N ASP A 66 7.33 -10.31 5.51
CA ASP A 66 8.07 -9.16 6.01
C ASP A 66 8.39 -8.18 4.88
N ALA A 67 8.89 -8.67 3.74
CA ALA A 67 9.14 -7.85 2.55
C ALA A 67 7.88 -7.13 2.05
N ILE A 68 6.73 -7.81 2.00
CA ILE A 68 5.44 -7.20 1.62
C ILE A 68 5.04 -6.11 2.62
N THR A 69 5.24 -6.34 3.92
CA THR A 69 4.93 -5.35 4.96
C THR A 69 5.77 -4.10 4.77
N VAL A 70 7.10 -4.25 4.63
CA VAL A 70 8.03 -3.12 4.45
C VAL A 70 7.68 -2.30 3.20
N VAL A 71 7.48 -2.95 2.05
CA VAL A 71 7.15 -2.25 0.80
C VAL A 71 5.80 -1.55 0.91
N SER A 72 4.79 -2.21 1.48
CA SER A 72 3.45 -1.63 1.63
C SER A 72 3.46 -0.43 2.58
N GLU A 73 4.24 -0.46 3.67
CA GLU A 73 4.40 0.68 4.57
C GLU A 73 5.16 1.85 3.94
N GLN A 74 6.17 1.58 3.12
CA GLN A 74 6.88 2.62 2.37
C GLN A 74 5.95 3.32 1.38
N LEU A 75 5.13 2.55 0.66
CA LEU A 75 4.18 3.07 -0.33
C LEU A 75 2.92 3.68 0.31
N ARG A 76 2.65 3.39 1.59
CA ARG A 76 1.61 4.06 2.37
C ARG A 76 1.98 5.51 2.69
N LYS A 77 3.27 5.82 2.89
CA LYS A 77 3.72 7.18 3.22
C LYS A 77 3.76 8.01 1.93
N PRO A 78 3.10 9.18 1.87
CA PRO A 78 3.28 10.07 0.73
C PRO A 78 4.75 10.46 0.68
N THR A 79 5.41 10.27 -0.46
CA THR A 79 6.71 10.86 -0.73
C THR A 79 6.58 12.37 -0.54
N SER A 80 7.03 12.88 0.60
CA SER A 80 7.14 14.31 0.85
C SER A 80 8.11 14.86 -0.20
N ARG A 81 7.59 15.56 -1.21
CA ARG A 81 8.41 16.32 -2.15
C ARG A 81 9.28 17.28 -1.33
N PRO A 82 10.60 17.36 -1.56
CA PRO A 82 11.39 18.44 -0.96
C PRO A 82 10.78 19.77 -1.43
N GLN A 83 10.33 20.58 -0.47
CA GLN A 83 10.08 22.00 -0.72
C GLN A 83 11.43 22.63 -1.04
N THR A 84 11.73 22.80 -2.33
CA THR A 84 12.76 23.72 -2.78
C THR A 84 12.29 25.12 -2.44
N ALA A 85 12.96 25.74 -1.47
CA ALA A 85 12.90 27.16 -1.17
C ALA A 85 13.62 27.98 -2.25
#